data_AF-A0A6I4HTC8-F1
#
_entry.id   AF-A0A6I4HTC8-F1
#
_cell.length_a   1.000
_cell.length_b   1.000
_cell.length_c   1.000
_cell.angle_alpha   90.00
_cell.angle_beta   90.00
_cell.angle_gamma   90.00
#
_symmetry.space_group_name_H-M   'P 1'
#
loop_
_entity.id
_entity.type
_entity.pdbx_description
1 polymer ?
#
loop_
_entity_poly.entity_id
_entity_poly.type
_entity_poly.pdbx_seq_one_letter_code
_entity_poly.pdbx_strand_id
1 'polypeptide(L)'
;PEKLDVMIALHACDIATDFAIHTGIRLNASMIMCAPCCHKELRPQLHSPEVLQPMLQFGIHAGQQAEMLTDTLRALLLKAYGYET
;
A
#
# COMPACT_ATOMS: atom_id res chain seq x y z
N PRO A 1 -5.63 -23.09 -1.26
CA PRO A 1 -5.10 -23.36 -2.62
C PRO A 1 -3.69 -23.95 -2.50
N GLU A 2 -3.41 -25.05 -3.21
CA GLU A 2 -2.09 -25.70 -3.15
C GLU A 2 -1.01 -24.96 -3.95
N LYS A 3 -1.42 -24.17 -4.96
CA LYS A 3 -0.53 -23.29 -5.74
C LYS A 3 -1.29 -22.06 -6.23
N LEU A 4 -0.68 -20.89 -6.15
CA LEU A 4 -1.19 -19.63 -6.68
C LEU A 4 -0.11 -19.04 -7.60
N ASP A 5 -0.37 -18.90 -8.89
CA ASP A 5 0.61 -18.30 -9.81
C ASP A 5 0.42 -16.78 -9.92
N VAL A 6 -0.82 -16.29 -9.85
CA VAL A 6 -1.16 -14.86 -9.97
C VAL A 6 -2.17 -14.46 -8.91
N MET A 7 -1.84 -13.43 -8.12
CA MET A 7 -2.76 -12.75 -7.22
C MET A 7 -3.28 -11.48 -7.86
N ILE A 8 -4.61 -11.30 -7.94
CA ILE A 8 -5.22 -10.08 -8.46
C ILE A 8 -6.23 -9.53 -7.46
N ALA A 9 -6.08 -8.25 -7.10
CA ALA A 9 -7.05 -7.50 -6.31
C ALA A 9 -7.48 -6.25 -7.07
N LEU A 10 -8.70 -6.26 -7.61
CA LEU A 10 -9.25 -5.14 -8.40
C LEU A 10 -10.07 -4.15 -7.57
N HIS A 11 -10.24 -4.42 -6.27
CA HIS A 11 -10.81 -3.48 -5.32
C HIS A 11 -9.79 -3.17 -4.24
N ALA A 12 -9.94 -1.99 -3.63
CA ALA A 12 -8.89 -1.41 -2.80
C ALA A 12 -9.44 -0.73 -1.54
N CYS A 13 -10.69 -1.07 -1.16
CA CYS A 13 -11.31 -0.58 0.06
C CYS A 13 -10.63 -1.17 1.30
N ASP A 14 -10.34 -0.32 2.27
CA ASP A 14 -9.74 -0.69 3.55
C ASP A 14 -8.39 -1.44 3.34
N ILE A 15 -8.10 -2.42 4.17
CA ILE A 15 -6.91 -3.27 4.12
C ILE A 15 -6.93 -4.38 3.04
N ALA A 16 -7.85 -4.33 2.08
CA ALA A 16 -7.98 -5.39 1.07
C ALA A 16 -6.73 -5.60 0.20
N THR A 17 -6.11 -4.52 -0.25
CA THR A 17 -4.86 -4.57 -1.01
C THR A 17 -3.74 -5.18 -0.18
N ASP A 18 -3.66 -4.85 1.12
CA ASP A 18 -2.65 -5.39 2.02
C ASP A 18 -2.83 -6.89 2.25
N PHE A 19 -4.08 -7.34 2.41
CA PHE A 19 -4.38 -8.78 2.47
C PHE A 19 -4.02 -9.51 1.18
N ALA A 20 -4.28 -8.92 0.02
CA ALA A 20 -3.93 -9.52 -1.25
C ALA A 20 -2.40 -9.64 -1.40
N ILE A 21 -1.64 -8.58 -1.10
CA ILE A 21 -0.18 -8.60 -1.08
C ILE A 21 0.32 -9.67 -0.11
N HIS A 22 -0.17 -9.68 1.13
CA HIS A 22 0.22 -10.65 2.15
C HIS A 22 -0.03 -12.09 1.68
N THR A 23 -1.21 -12.36 1.14
CA THR A 23 -1.60 -13.69 0.68
C THR A 23 -0.79 -14.12 -0.55
N GLY A 24 -0.54 -13.20 -1.49
CA GLY A 24 0.31 -13.44 -2.66
C GLY A 24 1.73 -13.84 -2.27
N ILE A 25 2.34 -13.10 -1.33
CA ILE A 25 3.67 -13.42 -0.80
C ILE A 25 3.65 -14.78 -0.09
N ARG A 26 2.68 -15.02 0.81
CA ARG A 26 2.58 -16.26 1.59
C ARG A 26 2.42 -17.51 0.73
N LEU A 27 1.76 -17.38 -0.42
CA LEU A 27 1.55 -18.47 -1.37
C LEU A 27 2.61 -18.51 -2.48
N ASN A 28 3.65 -17.68 -2.40
CA ASN A 28 4.71 -17.53 -3.41
C ASN A 28 4.15 -17.32 -4.82
N ALA A 29 3.18 -16.42 -4.95
CA ALA A 29 2.65 -16.04 -6.26
C ALA A 29 3.76 -15.47 -7.14
N SER A 30 3.82 -15.88 -8.41
CA SER A 30 4.80 -15.34 -9.37
C SER A 30 4.50 -13.87 -9.71
N MET A 31 3.22 -13.47 -9.62
CA MET A 31 2.79 -12.10 -9.91
C MET A 31 1.70 -11.66 -8.92
N ILE A 32 1.79 -10.40 -8.47
CA ILE A 32 0.80 -9.77 -7.60
C ILE A 32 0.38 -8.45 -8.26
N MET A 33 -0.90 -8.33 -8.62
CA MET A 33 -1.49 -7.15 -9.23
C MET A 33 -2.58 -6.60 -8.32
N CYS A 34 -2.36 -5.41 -7.76
CA CYS A 34 -3.32 -4.80 -6.86
C CYS A 34 -3.70 -3.41 -7.32
N ALA A 35 -4.98 -3.09 -7.23
CA ALA A 35 -5.46 -1.72 -7.36
C ALA A 35 -4.89 -0.87 -6.19
N PRO A 36 -4.45 0.36 -6.47
CA PRO A 36 -3.99 1.27 -5.42
C PRO A 36 -5.13 1.55 -4.45
N CYS A 37 -4.83 1.47 -3.16
CA CYS A 37 -5.82 1.43 -2.08
C CYS A 37 -5.96 2.76 -1.35
N CYS A 38 -7.05 2.89 -0.59
CA CYS A 38 -7.23 4.02 0.31
C CYS A 38 -6.14 4.05 1.40
N HIS A 39 -5.46 5.17 1.54
CA HIS A 39 -4.51 5.49 2.60
C HIS A 39 -5.16 5.68 3.99
N LYS A 40 -6.35 5.12 4.20
CA LYS A 40 -7.22 5.39 5.35
C LYS A 40 -6.65 4.84 6.65
N GLU A 41 -5.95 3.70 6.59
CA GLU A 41 -5.33 3.07 7.77
C GLU A 41 -4.11 3.86 8.25
N LEU A 42 -3.25 4.29 7.32
CA LEU A 42 -2.01 4.98 7.66
C LEU A 42 -2.23 6.45 7.99
N ARG A 43 -3.13 7.14 7.28
CA ARG A 43 -3.39 8.57 7.42
C ARG A 43 -3.60 9.08 8.85
N PRO A 44 -4.42 8.47 9.73
CA PRO A 44 -4.59 8.96 11.11
C PRO A 44 -3.33 8.80 11.97
N GLN A 45 -2.37 7.98 11.54
CA GLN A 45 -1.10 7.74 12.23
C GLN A 45 0.00 8.73 11.76
N LEU A 46 -0.26 9.51 10.71
CA LEU A 46 0.72 10.44 10.16
C LEU A 46 0.74 11.74 10.97
N HIS A 47 1.93 12.03 11.50
CA HIS A 47 2.24 13.31 12.11
C HIS A 47 2.98 14.17 11.10
N SER A 48 2.37 15.30 10.72
CA SER A 48 2.99 16.26 9.82
C SER A 48 4.24 16.85 10.47
N PRO A 49 5.43 16.74 9.83
CA PRO A 49 6.66 17.37 10.31
C PRO A 49 6.47 18.88 10.40
N GLU A 50 7.07 19.53 11.40
CA GLU A 50 6.88 20.97 11.68
C GLU A 50 7.10 21.85 10.44
N VAL A 51 8.16 21.58 9.67
CA VAL A 51 8.49 22.30 8.43
C VAL A 51 7.42 22.13 7.34
N LEU A 52 6.71 21.00 7.30
CA LEU A 52 5.70 20.70 6.30
C LEU A 52 4.26 21.00 6.76
N GLN A 53 4.05 21.33 8.03
CA GLN A 53 2.73 21.65 8.59
C GLN A 53 1.94 22.70 7.77
N PRO A 54 2.53 23.82 7.30
CA PRO A 54 1.79 24.82 6.53
C PRO A 54 1.22 24.29 5.20
N MET A 55 1.82 23.23 4.65
CA MET A 55 1.37 22.56 3.43
C MET A 55 0.38 21.44 3.74
N LEU A 56 0.68 20.63 4.76
CA LEU A 56 -0.10 19.42 5.08
C LEU A 56 -1.39 19.70 5.85
N GLN A 57 -1.60 20.92 6.36
CA GLN A 57 -2.89 21.33 6.91
C GLN A 57 -4.03 21.27 5.88
N PHE A 58 -3.73 21.34 4.58
CA PHE A 58 -4.73 21.18 3.53
C PHE A 58 -4.98 19.68 3.28
N GLY A 59 -6.24 19.26 3.45
CA GLY A 59 -6.61 17.84 3.42
C GLY A 59 -6.24 17.10 2.12
N ILE A 60 -6.15 17.79 0.98
CA ILE A 60 -5.71 17.22 -0.30
C ILE A 60 -4.22 16.83 -0.27
N HIS A 61 -3.36 17.68 0.29
CA HIS A 61 -1.93 17.42 0.37
C HIS A 61 -1.62 16.34 1.41
N ALA A 62 -2.30 16.38 2.57
CA ALA A 62 -2.22 15.29 3.54
C ALA A 62 -2.66 13.94 2.96
N GLY A 63 -3.73 13.93 2.16
CA GLY A 63 -4.20 12.72 1.46
C GLY A 63 -3.17 12.17 0.48
N GLN A 64 -2.58 13.03 -0.36
CA GLN A 64 -1.54 12.65 -1.33
C GLN A 64 -0.28 12.11 -0.64
N GLN A 65 0.18 12.77 0.44
CA GLN A 65 1.33 12.26 1.19
C GLN A 65 1.05 10.88 1.79
N ALA A 66 -0.15 10.68 2.34
CA ALA A 66 -0.54 9.41 2.90
C ALA A 66 -0.60 8.29 1.85
N GLU A 67 -1.10 8.60 0.65
CA GLU A 67 -1.09 7.70 -0.51
C GLU A 67 0.33 7.32 -0.92
N MET A 68 1.18 8.33 -1.19
CA MET A 68 2.58 8.12 -1.57
C MET A 68 3.34 7.24 -0.56
N LEU A 69 3.15 7.50 0.73
CA LEU A 69 3.80 6.74 1.79
C LEU A 69 3.28 5.31 1.87
N THR A 70 1.96 5.11 1.79
CA THR A 70 1.35 3.77 1.83
C THR A 70 1.84 2.92 0.67
N ASP A 71 1.84 3.46 -0.56
CA ASP A 71 2.29 2.73 -1.74
C ASP A 71 3.80 2.45 -1.70
N THR A 72 4.60 3.39 -1.17
CA THR A 72 6.03 3.18 -0.95
C THR A 72 6.28 2.02 0.02
N LEU A 73 5.53 1.94 1.13
CA LEU A 73 5.66 0.84 2.09
C LEU A 73 5.32 -0.51 1.44
N ARG A 74 4.27 -0.57 0.63
CA ARG A 74 3.88 -1.79 -0.11
C ARG A 74 4.94 -2.21 -1.12
N ALA A 75 5.46 -1.26 -1.90
CA ALA A 75 6.53 -1.51 -2.85
C ALA A 75 7.81 -2.00 -2.16
N LEU A 76 8.20 -1.38 -1.06
CA LEU A 76 9.37 -1.81 -0.26
C LEU A 76 9.17 -3.21 0.33
N LEU A 77 7.96 -3.52 0.82
CA LEU A 77 7.63 -4.87 1.29
C LEU A 77 7.80 -5.89 0.16
N LEU A 78 7.19 -5.64 -0.99
CA LEU A 78 7.30 -6.51 -2.17
C LEU A 78 8.76 -6.71 -2.60
N LYS A 79 9.56 -5.63 -2.68
CA LYS A 79 11.00 -5.71 -2.96
C LYS A 79 11.76 -6.53 -1.93
N ALA A 80 11.44 -6.40 -0.64
CA ALA A 80 12.07 -7.20 0.41
C ALA A 80 11.80 -8.71 0.26
N TYR A 81 10.69 -9.08 -0.39
CA TYR A 81 10.34 -10.47 -0.72
C TYR A 81 10.76 -10.88 -2.15
N GLY A 82 11.57 -10.07 -2.84
CA GLY A 82 12.14 -10.41 -4.15
C GLY A 82 11.24 -10.10 -5.35
N TYR A 83 10.16 -9.35 -5.15
CA TYR A 83 9.31 -8.87 -6.24
C TYR A 83 9.86 -7.58 -6.84
N GLU A 84 9.78 -7.45 -8.16
CA GLU A 84 9.99 -6.18 -8.86
C GLU A 84 8.70 -5.35 -8.84
N THR A 85 8.83 -4.04 -8.58
CA THR A 85 7.70 -3.09 -8.45
C THR A 85 8.04 -1.74 -9.05
#